data_AF-A0A926AJX1-F1
#
_entry.id   AF-A0A926AJX1-F1
#
_cell.length_a   1.000
_cell.length_b   1.000
_cell.length_c   1.000
_cell.angle_alpha   90.00
_cell.angle_beta   90.00
_cell.angle_gamma   90.00
#
_symmetry.space_group_name_H-M   'P 1'
#
loop_
_entity.id
_entity.type
_entity.pdbx_description
1 polymer ?
#
loop_
_entity_poly.entity_id
_entity_poly.type
_entity_poly.pdbx_seq_one_letter_code
_entity_poly.pdbx_strand_id
1 'polypeptide(L)'
;MRYVPPNHPRHPARNRGSVLIIAMVILFALAALVLTLNRGARTDMALSANISATHQADAIERAAEQYVMALLTDYRDTLTDLTDTDFAQVPVGDGYFWITRPNYGDTTVSTYGLMDESSKLNLNTATYEVLRTLPGMTDEIAGAIDDWRDIDDEPSENGAESNSYTGLSVSYRAKNADFEAVEEMLLLKGMTRDLMYGIAGSTQSGSTQNESTQVGSTDNGFNSEYYQSSGLADFFTVWSTRAAPPAGATTRINVNDQSQRPQLRTMLREALGASRGDQVANSIGPGAVIDIFAFAQRVTLTTDEFPLIEDSLTFQQGTAPQRGLININTAPREVLLALAAAMPSPMSESDIDALIARRSG
;
A
#
# COMPACT_ATOMS: atom_id res chain seq x y z
N MET A 1 -56.58 78.70 69.89
CA MET A 1 -55.27 78.08 69.62
C MET A 1 -55.50 76.65 69.14
N ARG A 2 -55.39 76.39 67.83
CA ARG A 2 -55.11 75.07 67.25
C ARG A 2 -54.64 75.30 65.80
N TYR A 3 -53.37 75.03 65.58
CA TYR A 3 -52.70 75.08 64.29
C TYR A 3 -53.11 73.87 63.45
N VAL A 4 -53.55 74.10 62.21
CA VAL A 4 -53.65 73.06 61.18
C VAL A 4 -53.03 73.63 59.89
N PRO A 5 -51.98 72.98 59.35
CA PRO A 5 -51.17 73.51 58.24
C PRO A 5 -51.84 73.36 56.87
N PRO A 6 -51.33 74.04 55.81
CA PRO A 6 -51.97 74.07 54.50
C PRO A 6 -51.79 72.78 53.71
N ASN A 7 -52.82 72.42 52.94
CA ASN A 7 -52.77 71.36 51.93
C ASN A 7 -51.90 71.80 50.75
N HIS A 8 -50.70 71.23 50.62
CA HIS A 8 -49.93 71.30 49.39
C HIS A 8 -50.45 70.24 48.40
N PRO A 9 -50.68 70.61 47.12
CA PRO A 9 -50.97 69.62 46.09
C PRO A 9 -49.74 68.72 45.90
N ARG A 10 -49.92 67.41 46.10
CA ARG A 10 -48.90 66.41 45.77
C ARG A 10 -48.77 66.36 44.25
N HIS A 11 -47.64 66.80 43.70
CA HIS A 11 -47.30 66.53 42.31
C HIS A 11 -47.18 65.01 42.12
N PRO A 12 -47.85 64.39 41.13
CA PRO A 12 -47.65 62.98 40.83
C PRO A 12 -46.19 62.80 40.37
N ALA A 13 -45.42 62.00 41.12
CA ALA A 13 -44.10 61.58 40.71
C ALA A 13 -44.21 60.83 39.38
N ARG A 14 -43.75 61.45 38.29
CA ARG A 14 -43.68 60.83 36.96
C ARG A 14 -42.62 59.72 37.01
N ASN A 15 -43.07 58.48 37.12
CA ASN A 15 -42.28 57.28 36.84
C ASN A 15 -41.78 57.34 35.38
N ARG A 16 -40.52 57.75 35.16
CA ARG A 16 -39.93 57.87 33.81
C ARG A 16 -38.56 57.21 33.63
N GLY A 17 -38.09 56.40 34.59
CA GLY A 17 -36.83 55.66 34.47
C GLY A 17 -36.96 54.15 34.22
N SER A 18 -38.06 53.50 34.65
CA SER A 18 -38.19 52.03 34.64
C SER A 18 -38.47 51.44 33.25
N VAL A 19 -39.18 52.15 32.39
CA VAL A 19 -39.55 51.67 31.04
C VAL A 19 -38.31 51.47 30.16
N LEU A 20 -37.33 52.37 30.26
CA LEU A 20 -36.07 52.27 29.51
C LEU A 20 -35.25 51.05 29.94
N ILE A 21 -35.17 50.80 31.25
CA ILE A 21 -34.43 49.66 31.80
C ILE A 21 -35.07 48.34 31.34
N ILE A 22 -36.41 48.23 31.43
CA ILE A 22 -37.15 47.04 30.97
C ILE A 22 -36.93 46.84 29.46
N ALA A 23 -37.04 47.91 28.66
CA ALA A 23 -36.80 47.82 27.22
C ALA A 23 -35.37 47.39 26.89
N MET A 24 -34.37 47.89 27.61
CA MET A 24 -32.96 47.53 27.40
C MET A 24 -32.68 46.07 27.77
N VAL A 25 -33.25 45.57 28.86
CA VAL A 25 -33.12 44.15 29.24
C VAL A 25 -33.79 43.25 28.20
N ILE A 26 -34.97 43.62 27.70
CA ILE A 26 -35.65 42.86 26.64
C ILE A 26 -34.83 42.88 25.35
N LEU A 27 -34.33 44.04 24.92
CA LEU A 27 -33.48 44.14 23.73
C LEU A 27 -32.18 43.35 23.89
N PHE A 28 -31.56 43.38 25.07
CA PHE A 28 -30.37 42.59 25.36
C PHE A 28 -30.68 41.09 25.30
N ALA A 29 -31.79 40.63 25.90
CA ALA A 29 -32.21 39.24 25.85
C ALA A 29 -32.53 38.77 24.43
N LEU A 30 -33.22 39.61 23.64
CA LEU A 30 -33.50 39.35 22.22
C LEU A 30 -32.22 39.30 21.39
N ALA A 31 -31.29 40.23 21.60
CA ALA A 31 -29.99 40.23 20.91
C ALA A 31 -29.17 38.99 21.26
N ALA A 32 -29.14 38.60 22.54
CA ALA A 32 -28.48 37.38 23.00
C ALA A 32 -29.10 36.12 22.35
N LEU A 33 -30.43 36.03 22.30
CA LEU A 33 -31.14 34.93 21.66
C LEU A 33 -30.87 34.85 20.15
N VAL A 34 -30.89 35.99 19.45
CA VAL A 34 -30.57 36.02 18.01
C VAL A 34 -29.12 35.60 17.76
N LEU A 35 -28.18 36.03 18.60
CA LEU A 35 -26.77 35.64 18.48
C LEU A 35 -26.55 34.15 18.73
N THR A 36 -27.22 33.55 19.71
CA THR A 36 -27.09 32.10 19.97
C THR A 36 -27.72 31.27 18.85
N LEU A 37 -28.90 31.65 18.35
CA LEU A 37 -29.54 30.97 17.21
C LEU A 37 -28.70 31.10 15.93
N ASN A 38 -28.14 32.27 15.65
CA ASN A 38 -27.27 32.47 14.49
C ASN A 38 -25.98 31.65 14.60
N ARG A 39 -25.39 31.54 15.79
CA ARG A 39 -24.23 30.65 16.01
C ARG A 39 -24.60 29.19 15.77
N GLY A 40 -25.72 28.72 16.33
CA GLY A 40 -26.20 27.35 16.11
C GLY A 40 -26.51 27.05 14.63
N ALA A 41 -27.22 27.95 13.95
CA ALA A 41 -27.52 27.77 12.52
C ALA A 41 -26.25 27.70 11.66
N ARG A 42 -25.21 28.49 11.98
CA ARG A 42 -23.93 28.44 11.26
C ARG A 42 -23.18 27.14 11.50
N THR A 43 -23.18 26.61 12.73
CA THR A 43 -22.55 25.33 13.02
C THR A 43 -23.28 24.19 12.33
N ASP A 44 -24.62 24.20 12.36
CA ASP A 44 -25.44 23.15 11.74
C ASP A 44 -25.26 23.15 10.20
N MET A 45 -25.19 24.33 9.59
CA MET A 45 -24.94 24.46 8.16
C MET A 45 -23.54 23.95 7.78
N ALA A 46 -22.51 24.24 8.57
CA ALA A 46 -21.15 23.73 8.35
C ALA A 46 -21.08 22.21 8.53
N LEU A 47 -21.73 21.66 9.55
CA LEU A 47 -21.83 20.21 9.77
C LEU A 47 -22.56 19.52 8.61
N SER A 48 -23.69 20.07 8.18
CA SER A 48 -24.46 19.53 7.05
C SER A 48 -23.64 19.55 5.75
N ALA A 49 -22.88 20.62 5.51
CA ALA A 49 -22.00 20.72 4.35
C ALA A 49 -20.87 19.69 4.41
N ASN A 50 -20.24 19.51 5.57
CA ASN A 50 -19.18 18.51 5.75
C ASN A 50 -19.71 17.09 5.56
N ILE A 51 -20.87 16.75 6.15
CA ILE A 51 -21.50 15.43 5.98
C ILE A 51 -21.82 15.17 4.50
N SER A 52 -22.37 16.17 3.80
CA SER A 52 -22.64 16.06 2.36
C SER A 52 -21.35 15.87 1.56
N ALA A 53 -20.28 16.58 1.91
CA ALA A 53 -18.98 16.44 1.25
C ALA A 53 -18.36 15.06 1.51
N THR A 54 -18.48 14.51 2.72
CA THR A 54 -18.04 13.14 3.03
C THR A 54 -18.82 12.12 2.20
N HIS A 55 -20.15 12.21 2.15
CA HIS A 55 -20.94 11.29 1.30
C HIS A 55 -20.61 11.41 -0.19
N GLN A 56 -20.29 12.63 -0.66
CA GLN A 56 -19.83 12.82 -2.03
C GLN A 56 -18.46 12.18 -2.25
N ALA A 57 -17.52 12.30 -1.31
CA ALA A 57 -16.22 11.65 -1.37
C ALA A 57 -16.35 10.12 -1.37
N ASP A 58 -17.15 9.55 -0.46
CA ASP A 58 -17.41 8.10 -0.41
C ASP A 58 -18.01 7.59 -1.73
N ALA A 59 -18.91 8.37 -2.35
CA ALA A 59 -19.51 8.01 -3.63
C ALA A 59 -18.50 8.05 -4.78
N ILE A 60 -17.60 9.04 -4.78
CA ILE A 60 -16.52 9.15 -5.75
C ILE A 60 -15.50 8.01 -5.58
N GLU A 61 -15.15 7.65 -4.34
CA GLU A 61 -14.26 6.52 -4.04
C GLU A 61 -14.83 5.20 -4.58
N ARG A 62 -16.10 4.90 -4.29
CA ARG A 62 -16.76 3.70 -4.84
C ARG A 62 -16.81 3.73 -6.37
N ALA A 63 -17.01 4.91 -6.98
CA ALA A 63 -16.97 5.02 -8.43
C ALA A 63 -15.57 4.74 -8.99
N ALA A 64 -14.52 5.19 -8.31
CA ALA A 64 -13.13 4.88 -8.67
C ALA A 64 -12.85 3.37 -8.59
N GLU A 65 -13.31 2.69 -7.54
CA GLU A 65 -13.20 1.22 -7.43
C GLU A 65 -13.89 0.51 -8.60
N GLN A 66 -15.15 0.87 -8.90
CA GLN A 66 -15.90 0.27 -10.00
C GLN A 66 -15.26 0.57 -11.36
N TYR A 67 -14.70 1.76 -11.53
CA TYR A 67 -13.96 2.15 -12.72
C TYR A 67 -12.70 1.30 -12.90
N VAL A 68 -11.90 1.10 -11.85
CA VAL A 68 -10.73 0.22 -11.89
C VAL A 68 -11.15 -1.22 -12.21
N MET A 69 -12.22 -1.73 -11.61
CA MET A 69 -12.72 -3.08 -11.91
C MET A 69 -13.17 -3.23 -13.37
N ALA A 70 -13.78 -2.20 -13.95
CA ALA A 70 -14.12 -2.17 -15.37
C ALA A 70 -12.87 -2.18 -16.25
N LEU A 71 -11.88 -1.33 -15.94
CA LEU A 71 -10.60 -1.31 -16.66
C LEU A 71 -9.90 -2.67 -16.62
N LEU A 72 -9.82 -3.32 -15.46
CA LEU A 72 -9.21 -4.64 -15.30
C LEU A 72 -9.97 -5.74 -16.05
N THR A 73 -11.27 -5.56 -16.28
CA THR A 73 -12.10 -6.51 -17.03
C THR A 73 -11.92 -6.33 -18.54
N ASP A 74 -11.99 -5.09 -19.01
CA ASP A 74 -12.01 -4.77 -20.45
C ASP A 74 -10.61 -4.77 -21.08
N TYR A 75 -9.60 -4.35 -20.31
CA TYR A 75 -8.22 -4.18 -20.79
C TYR A 75 -7.25 -5.17 -20.15
N ARG A 76 -7.73 -6.30 -19.62
CA ARG A 76 -6.92 -7.30 -18.88
C ARG A 76 -5.56 -7.58 -19.53
N ASP A 77 -5.54 -7.80 -20.85
CA ASP A 77 -4.35 -8.18 -21.61
C ASP A 77 -3.58 -6.97 -22.20
N THR A 78 -4.16 -5.77 -22.11
CA THR A 78 -3.66 -4.52 -22.69
C THR A 78 -3.61 -3.39 -21.67
N LEU A 79 -3.48 -3.70 -20.38
CA LEU A 79 -3.43 -2.69 -19.30
C LEU A 79 -2.26 -1.70 -19.49
N THR A 80 -1.21 -2.14 -20.17
CA THR A 80 -0.03 -1.33 -20.53
C THR A 80 -0.33 -0.25 -21.56
N ASP A 81 -1.43 -0.36 -22.29
CA ASP A 81 -1.83 0.61 -23.32
C ASP A 81 -2.57 1.82 -22.71
N LEU A 82 -3.01 1.69 -21.46
CA LEU A 82 -3.64 2.79 -20.72
C LEU A 82 -2.61 3.88 -20.41
N THR A 83 -3.08 5.12 -20.46
CA THR A 83 -2.25 6.32 -20.34
C THR A 83 -2.68 7.16 -19.15
N ASP A 84 -1.91 8.20 -18.83
CA ASP A 84 -2.22 9.11 -17.72
C ASP A 84 -3.65 9.68 -17.80
N THR A 85 -4.22 9.86 -18.99
CA THR A 85 -5.59 10.38 -19.14
C THR A 85 -6.67 9.41 -18.65
N ASP A 86 -6.36 8.12 -18.58
CA ASP A 86 -7.27 7.10 -18.05
C ASP A 86 -7.30 7.08 -16.52
N PHE A 87 -6.34 7.75 -15.88
CA PHE A 87 -6.11 7.70 -14.43
C PHE A 87 -6.11 9.07 -13.76
N ALA A 88 -5.89 10.15 -14.51
CA ALA A 88 -5.83 11.51 -13.99
C ALA A 88 -7.15 12.25 -14.23
N GLN A 89 -7.68 12.87 -13.17
CA GLN A 89 -8.87 13.72 -13.22
C GLN A 89 -10.07 13.02 -13.90
N VAL A 90 -10.33 11.77 -13.55
CA VAL A 90 -11.41 10.99 -14.13
C VAL A 90 -12.75 11.53 -13.59
N PRO A 91 -13.68 11.98 -14.45
CA PRO A 91 -14.92 12.61 -14.02
C PRO A 91 -15.94 11.60 -13.47
N VAL A 92 -16.57 11.94 -12.35
CA VAL A 92 -17.69 11.18 -11.74
C VAL A 92 -18.72 12.17 -11.20
N GLY A 93 -19.86 12.28 -11.88
CA GLY A 93 -20.91 13.24 -11.52
C GLY A 93 -20.34 14.67 -11.50
N ASP A 94 -20.42 15.32 -10.35
CA ASP A 94 -19.89 16.68 -10.12
C ASP A 94 -18.44 16.69 -9.58
N GLY A 95 -17.80 15.53 -9.47
CA GLY A 95 -16.45 15.38 -8.92
C GLY A 95 -15.49 14.68 -9.87
N TYR A 96 -14.27 14.45 -9.37
CA TYR A 96 -13.19 13.76 -10.07
C TYR A 96 -12.41 12.89 -9.09
N PHE A 97 -11.73 11.87 -9.62
CA PHE A 97 -10.72 11.13 -8.87
C PHE A 97 -9.42 11.01 -9.67
N TRP A 98 -8.35 10.65 -8.96
CA TRP A 98 -7.05 10.32 -9.54
C TRP A 98 -6.63 8.95 -9.01
N ILE A 99 -6.04 8.13 -9.88
CA ILE A 99 -5.40 6.88 -9.51
C ILE A 99 -3.90 7.10 -9.64
N THR A 100 -3.19 6.99 -8.52
CA THR A 100 -1.76 7.26 -8.43
C THR A 100 -0.99 5.99 -8.09
N ARG A 101 0.25 5.91 -8.55
CA ARG A 101 1.21 4.89 -8.17
C ARG A 101 2.56 5.50 -7.77
N PRO A 102 3.36 4.77 -6.98
CA PRO A 102 4.75 5.10 -6.69
C PRO A 102 5.58 5.43 -7.94
N ASN A 103 6.46 6.41 -7.83
CA ASN A 103 7.43 6.77 -8.86
C ASN A 103 8.86 6.59 -8.34
N TYR A 104 9.37 5.36 -8.44
CA TYR A 104 10.68 4.97 -7.90
C TYR A 104 11.86 5.75 -8.48
N GLY A 105 11.70 6.38 -9.66
CA GLY A 105 12.75 7.18 -10.30
C GLY A 105 12.69 8.68 -9.99
N ASP A 106 11.54 9.20 -9.55
CA ASP A 106 11.36 10.62 -9.22
C ASP A 106 10.28 10.78 -8.14
N THR A 107 10.74 11.18 -6.96
CA THR A 107 9.92 11.31 -5.75
C THR A 107 9.15 12.62 -5.67
N THR A 108 9.39 13.51 -6.63
CA THR A 108 8.82 14.86 -6.64
C THR A 108 7.50 14.91 -7.41
N VAL A 109 7.22 13.90 -8.24
CA VAL A 109 6.04 13.86 -9.11
C VAL A 109 5.29 12.54 -8.92
N SER A 110 4.00 12.65 -8.58
CA SER A 110 3.11 11.49 -8.58
C SER A 110 2.88 11.00 -10.02
N THR A 111 3.08 9.70 -10.23
CA THR A 111 2.74 9.05 -11.50
C THR A 111 1.31 8.53 -11.43
N TYR A 112 0.56 8.68 -12.52
CA TYR A 112 -0.78 8.14 -12.61
C TYR A 112 -0.76 6.70 -13.14
N GLY A 113 -1.69 5.88 -12.66
CA GLY A 113 -1.84 4.50 -13.12
C GLY A 113 -1.95 3.46 -12.03
N LEU A 114 -2.22 2.24 -12.46
CA LEU A 114 -2.31 1.06 -11.60
C LEU A 114 -0.91 0.52 -11.28
N MET A 115 -0.83 -0.14 -10.13
CA MET A 115 0.34 -0.88 -9.70
C MET A 115 -0.04 -2.34 -9.44
N ASP A 116 0.83 -3.25 -9.89
CA ASP A 116 0.70 -4.67 -9.60
C ASP A 116 1.16 -4.95 -8.17
N GLU A 117 0.26 -5.40 -7.29
CA GLU A 117 0.63 -5.78 -5.91
C GLU A 117 1.59 -6.97 -5.85
N SER A 118 1.57 -7.86 -6.86
CA SER A 118 2.55 -8.95 -6.96
C SER A 118 3.94 -8.46 -7.40
N SER A 119 4.12 -7.16 -7.66
CA SER A 119 5.43 -6.56 -7.92
C SER A 119 6.19 -6.20 -6.62
N LYS A 120 5.50 -6.23 -5.48
CA LYS A 120 6.01 -5.86 -4.15
C LYS A 120 6.39 -7.09 -3.31
N LEU A 121 7.15 -6.87 -2.24
CA LEU A 121 7.48 -7.89 -1.26
C LEU A 121 6.27 -8.20 -0.38
N ASN A 122 5.86 -9.46 -0.30
CA ASN A 122 4.76 -9.84 0.57
C ASN A 122 5.24 -10.05 2.01
N LEU A 123 4.71 -9.27 2.94
CA LEU A 123 5.07 -9.31 4.37
C LEU A 123 4.84 -10.67 5.03
N ASN A 124 3.93 -11.50 4.49
CA ASN A 124 3.63 -12.82 5.04
C ASN A 124 4.53 -13.93 4.49
N THR A 125 5.42 -13.63 3.53
CA THR A 125 6.28 -14.65 2.91
C THR A 125 7.72 -14.21 2.66
N ALA A 126 8.00 -12.90 2.66
CA ALA A 126 9.36 -12.37 2.46
C ALA A 126 10.27 -12.89 3.57
N THR A 127 11.47 -13.36 3.22
CA THR A 127 12.42 -13.92 4.17
C THR A 127 13.22 -12.81 4.86
N TYR A 128 13.72 -13.08 6.07
CA TYR A 128 14.66 -12.22 6.78
C TYR A 128 15.79 -11.67 5.89
N GLU A 129 16.43 -12.56 5.11
CA GLU A 129 17.54 -12.20 4.23
C GLU A 129 17.14 -11.24 3.11
N VAL A 130 15.90 -11.32 2.62
CA VAL A 130 15.40 -10.34 1.65
C VAL A 130 15.06 -9.03 2.37
N LEU A 131 14.38 -9.09 3.51
CA LEU A 131 13.94 -7.90 4.25
C LEU A 131 15.12 -7.00 4.61
N ARG A 132 16.19 -7.56 5.20
CA ARG A 132 17.36 -6.81 5.68
C ARG A 132 18.15 -6.08 4.58
N THR A 133 17.92 -6.42 3.32
CA THR A 133 18.60 -5.80 2.17
C THR A 133 17.91 -4.52 1.71
N LEU A 134 16.66 -4.28 2.15
CA LEU A 134 15.95 -3.06 1.81
C LEU A 134 16.60 -1.83 2.46
N PRO A 135 16.61 -0.67 1.77
CA PRO A 135 17.09 0.59 2.34
C PRO A 135 16.41 0.90 3.68
N GLY A 136 17.21 1.17 4.71
CA GLY A 136 16.73 1.57 6.03
C GLY A 136 15.99 0.50 6.83
N MET A 137 15.92 -0.74 6.33
CA MET A 137 15.55 -1.88 7.14
C MET A 137 16.67 -2.19 8.13
N THR A 138 16.33 -2.35 9.42
CA THR A 138 17.26 -2.81 10.44
C THR A 138 17.04 -4.30 10.71
N ASP A 139 18.08 -4.99 11.20
CA ASP A 139 17.96 -6.38 11.65
C ASP A 139 16.86 -6.53 12.73
N GLU A 140 16.66 -5.51 13.57
CA GLU A 140 15.58 -5.47 14.57
C GLU A 140 14.18 -5.44 13.95
N ILE A 141 13.96 -4.60 12.92
CA ILE A 141 12.66 -4.55 12.25
C ILE A 141 12.43 -5.83 11.44
N ALA A 142 13.45 -6.32 10.73
CA ALA A 142 13.34 -7.55 9.95
C ALA A 142 13.02 -8.76 10.84
N GLY A 143 13.68 -8.90 11.99
CA GLY A 143 13.36 -9.92 12.99
C GLY A 143 11.97 -9.74 13.59
N ALA A 144 11.58 -8.50 13.91
CA ALA A 144 10.23 -8.22 14.42
C ALA A 144 9.12 -8.56 13.41
N ILE A 145 9.36 -8.44 12.09
CA ILE A 145 8.41 -8.89 11.06
C ILE A 145 8.21 -10.40 11.11
N ASP A 146 9.29 -11.17 11.30
CA ASP A 146 9.24 -12.63 11.39
C ASP A 146 8.47 -13.10 12.63
N ASP A 147 8.82 -12.59 13.82
CA ASP A 147 8.13 -12.92 15.09
C ASP A 147 6.65 -12.47 15.06
N TRP A 148 6.34 -11.33 14.42
CA TRP A 148 4.96 -10.83 14.40
C TRP A 148 3.98 -11.78 13.70
N ARG A 149 4.46 -12.49 12.67
CA ARG A 149 3.63 -13.36 11.81
C ARG A 149 3.76 -14.85 12.11
N ASP A 150 4.78 -15.26 12.87
CA ASP A 150 4.91 -16.67 13.26
C ASP A 150 3.86 -17.04 14.33
N ILE A 151 3.76 -18.32 14.69
CA ILE A 151 2.67 -18.80 15.56
C ILE A 151 3.08 -18.89 17.04
N ASP A 152 4.37 -18.79 17.34
CA ASP A 152 4.85 -19.02 18.70
C ASP A 152 5.03 -17.70 19.45
N ASP A 153 5.71 -17.70 20.59
CA ASP A 153 5.94 -16.50 21.42
C ASP A 153 7.44 -16.47 21.80
N GLU A 154 8.30 -17.17 21.04
CA GLU A 154 9.74 -17.31 21.29
C GLU A 154 10.52 -16.37 20.36
N PRO A 155 11.17 -15.33 20.89
CA PRO A 155 11.76 -14.30 20.05
C PRO A 155 12.93 -14.82 19.22
N SER A 156 12.94 -14.53 17.93
CA SER A 156 14.06 -14.84 17.04
C SER A 156 15.32 -14.04 17.39
N GLU A 157 16.44 -14.35 16.72
CA GLU A 157 17.60 -13.47 16.72
C GLU A 157 17.19 -12.09 16.16
N ASN A 158 17.38 -11.03 16.96
CA ASN A 158 16.91 -9.66 16.69
C ASN A 158 15.37 -9.47 16.64
N GLY A 159 14.60 -10.51 16.98
CA GLY A 159 13.15 -10.50 16.99
C GLY A 159 12.52 -9.73 18.15
N ALA A 160 11.19 -9.62 18.11
CA ALA A 160 10.40 -8.96 19.14
C ALA A 160 9.02 -9.62 19.30
N GLU A 161 8.85 -10.30 20.43
CA GLU A 161 7.62 -11.00 20.79
C GLU A 161 6.69 -10.24 21.75
N SER A 162 5.58 -10.86 22.15
CA SER A 162 4.62 -10.32 23.15
C SER A 162 5.26 -9.62 24.36
N ASN A 163 6.37 -10.17 24.89
CA ASN A 163 7.08 -9.58 26.04
C ASN A 163 7.69 -8.20 25.75
N SER A 164 8.02 -7.91 24.49
CA SER A 164 8.53 -6.61 24.04
C SER A 164 7.45 -5.53 24.05
N TYR A 165 6.21 -5.90 23.73
CA TYR A 165 5.09 -4.96 23.55
C TYR A 165 4.26 -4.74 24.81
N THR A 166 4.23 -5.72 25.71
CA THR A 166 3.41 -5.65 26.93
C THR A 166 3.88 -4.58 27.92
N GLY A 167 5.15 -4.17 27.88
CA GLY A 167 5.73 -3.10 28.70
C GLY A 167 5.51 -1.68 28.18
N LEU A 168 4.88 -1.50 27.02
CA LEU A 168 4.62 -0.19 26.43
C LEU A 168 3.51 0.58 27.18
N SER A 169 3.50 1.91 27.02
CA SER A 169 2.47 2.78 27.63
C SER A 169 1.05 2.41 27.21
N VAL A 170 0.89 2.05 25.94
CA VAL A 170 -0.27 1.34 25.41
C VAL A 170 0.18 -0.09 25.17
N SER A 171 -0.19 -0.98 26.09
CA SER A 171 0.21 -2.38 26.08
C SER A 171 -0.58 -3.17 25.03
N TYR A 172 0.11 -4.00 24.27
CA TYR A 172 -0.47 -4.97 23.34
C TYR A 172 0.44 -6.21 23.26
N ARG A 173 0.02 -7.21 22.49
CA ARG A 173 0.78 -8.44 22.24
C ARG A 173 1.17 -8.52 20.77
N ALA A 174 2.19 -9.32 20.47
CA ALA A 174 2.46 -9.74 19.11
C ALA A 174 1.22 -10.46 18.55
N LYS A 175 1.00 -10.33 17.24
CA LYS A 175 -0.23 -10.85 16.61
C LYS A 175 -0.19 -12.37 16.48
N ASN A 176 1.00 -12.90 16.24
CA ASN A 176 1.32 -14.30 16.04
C ASN A 176 0.44 -14.92 14.94
N ALA A 177 0.25 -14.11 13.88
CA ALA A 177 -0.54 -14.45 12.70
C ALA A 177 -0.20 -13.49 11.55
N ASP A 178 -0.57 -13.88 10.32
CA ASP A 178 -0.40 -13.07 9.13
C ASP A 178 -0.81 -11.59 9.30
N PHE A 179 -0.02 -10.72 8.69
CA PHE A 179 -0.37 -9.33 8.42
C PHE A 179 -1.63 -9.27 7.54
N GLU A 180 -2.59 -8.45 7.95
CA GLU A 180 -3.82 -8.11 7.23
C GLU A 180 -3.74 -6.71 6.60
N ALA A 181 -2.84 -5.86 7.10
CA ALA A 181 -2.51 -4.56 6.53
C ALA A 181 -1.01 -4.27 6.65
N VAL A 182 -0.46 -3.50 5.70
CA VAL A 182 0.96 -3.11 5.73
C VAL A 182 1.23 -2.19 6.93
N GLU A 183 0.25 -1.38 7.32
CA GLU A 183 0.32 -0.43 8.43
C GLU A 183 0.50 -1.09 9.81
N GLU A 184 0.24 -2.39 9.94
CA GLU A 184 0.58 -3.14 11.16
C GLU A 184 2.09 -3.11 11.44
N MET A 185 2.93 -2.84 10.43
CA MET A 185 4.36 -2.60 10.63
C MET A 185 4.62 -1.48 11.65
N LEU A 186 3.73 -0.50 11.81
CA LEU A 186 3.85 0.56 12.81
C LEU A 186 3.74 0.07 14.27
N LEU A 187 3.31 -1.17 14.47
CA LEU A 187 3.26 -1.83 15.79
C LEU A 187 4.56 -2.57 16.10
N LEU A 188 5.45 -2.73 15.13
CA LEU A 188 6.70 -3.45 15.29
C LEU A 188 7.72 -2.63 16.06
N LYS A 189 8.54 -3.34 16.82
CA LYS A 189 9.66 -2.73 17.53
C LYS A 189 10.64 -2.10 16.54
N GLY A 190 11.02 -0.85 16.79
CA GLY A 190 11.96 -0.10 15.94
C GLY A 190 11.34 0.59 14.71
N MET A 191 10.10 0.26 14.32
CA MET A 191 9.44 0.94 13.21
C MET A 191 8.98 2.35 13.60
N THR A 192 9.12 3.30 12.69
CA THR A 192 8.64 4.68 12.86
C THR A 192 7.81 5.11 11.65
N ARG A 193 7.01 6.17 11.82
CA ARG A 193 6.24 6.75 10.71
C ARG A 193 7.15 7.26 9.59
N ASP A 194 8.34 7.77 9.93
CA ASP A 194 9.30 8.30 8.96
C ASP A 194 9.93 7.17 8.14
N LEU A 195 10.22 6.02 8.75
CA LEU A 195 10.66 4.82 8.02
C LEU A 195 9.53 4.27 7.12
N MET A 196 8.30 4.27 7.63
CA MET A 196 7.14 3.72 6.92
C MET A 196 6.73 4.57 5.72
N TYR A 197 6.59 5.88 5.89
CA TYR A 197 5.98 6.79 4.91
C TYR A 197 6.94 7.85 4.35
N GLY A 198 8.20 7.85 4.79
CA GLY A 198 9.17 8.89 4.45
C GLY A 198 8.97 10.17 5.26
N ILE A 199 9.92 11.09 5.14
CA ILE A 199 9.87 12.38 5.84
C ILE A 199 9.09 13.38 4.98
N ALA A 200 7.89 13.75 5.43
CA ALA A 200 7.09 14.80 4.82
C ALA A 200 7.85 16.14 4.84
N GLY A 201 8.40 16.57 3.70
CA GLY A 201 9.09 17.85 3.54
C GLY A 201 10.45 17.82 2.84
N SER A 202 10.99 16.65 2.46
CA SER A 202 12.20 16.57 1.61
C SER A 202 11.97 17.11 0.18
N THR A 203 10.70 17.31 -0.21
CA THR A 203 10.25 17.92 -1.47
C THR A 203 9.73 19.35 -1.32
N GLN A 204 10.25 20.15 -0.37
CA GLN A 204 10.24 21.60 -0.53
C GLN A 204 11.62 22.11 -0.94
N SER A 205 11.77 22.35 -2.24
CA SER A 205 12.75 23.30 -2.73
C SER A 205 12.58 24.63 -1.96
N GLY A 206 13.57 24.97 -1.14
CA GLY A 206 13.76 26.31 -0.59
C GLY A 206 13.15 26.59 0.79
N SER A 207 13.51 25.84 1.83
CA SER A 207 13.59 26.44 3.17
C SER A 207 14.77 25.90 3.95
N THR A 208 15.65 26.82 4.34
CA THR A 208 16.86 26.66 5.13
C THR A 208 16.64 25.85 6.41
N GLN A 209 17.56 24.90 6.63
CA GLN A 209 17.94 24.30 7.91
C GLN A 209 16.80 23.99 8.88
N ASN A 210 16.33 22.74 8.85
CA ASN A 210 15.88 22.07 10.06
C ASN A 210 16.65 20.75 10.19
N GLU A 211 17.12 20.50 11.40
CA GLU A 211 18.07 19.47 11.78
C GLU A 211 17.71 18.11 11.18
N SER A 212 18.61 17.62 10.33
CA SER A 212 18.57 16.26 9.80
C SER A 212 18.58 15.29 10.99
N THR A 213 17.42 14.74 11.33
CA THR A 213 17.39 13.45 12.01
C THR A 213 17.90 12.46 10.98
N GLN A 214 19.20 12.21 11.03
CA GLN A 214 19.87 11.28 10.15
C GLN A 214 19.25 9.90 10.39
N VAL A 215 18.25 9.55 9.57
CA VAL A 215 17.74 8.18 9.49
C VAL A 215 18.95 7.30 9.25
N GLY A 216 19.22 6.38 10.19
CA GLY A 216 20.45 5.60 10.21
C GLY A 216 20.71 5.00 8.84
N SER A 217 21.71 5.53 8.14
CA SER A 217 22.22 4.96 6.91
C SER A 217 22.96 3.69 7.30
N THR A 218 22.28 2.54 7.24
CA THR A 218 22.97 1.26 7.16
C THR A 218 23.71 1.25 5.83
N ASP A 219 25.05 1.20 5.92
CA ASP A 219 26.01 1.29 4.82
C ASP A 219 26.00 -0.02 3.99
N ASN A 220 24.80 -0.45 3.55
CA ASN A 220 24.56 -1.68 2.79
C ASN A 220 24.56 -1.43 1.28
N GLY A 221 25.05 -0.28 0.82
CA GLY A 221 25.15 0.05 -0.61
C GLY A 221 23.83 0.44 -1.30
N PHE A 222 22.70 0.40 -0.60
CA PHE A 222 21.40 0.82 -1.12
C PHE A 222 21.00 2.20 -0.59
N ASN A 223 21.47 3.26 -1.25
CA ASN A 223 21.06 4.63 -0.96
C ASN A 223 20.15 5.14 -2.08
N SER A 224 18.85 4.78 -2.05
CA SER A 224 17.89 5.37 -2.98
C SER A 224 17.30 6.66 -2.39
N GLU A 225 17.35 7.75 -3.18
CA GLU A 225 16.67 9.01 -2.85
C GLU A 225 15.15 8.79 -2.67
N TYR A 226 14.61 7.75 -3.30
CA TYR A 226 13.23 7.30 -3.12
C TYR A 226 12.90 6.93 -1.69
N TYR A 227 13.66 6.01 -1.10
CA TYR A 227 13.41 5.55 0.27
C TYR A 227 13.40 6.72 1.28
N GLN A 228 14.33 7.66 1.16
CA GLN A 228 14.46 8.78 2.09
C GLN A 228 13.25 9.73 2.06
N SER A 229 12.50 9.76 0.96
CA SER A 229 11.38 10.68 0.74
C SER A 229 10.01 10.01 0.85
N SER A 230 9.89 8.73 0.46
CA SER A 230 8.60 8.01 0.38
C SER A 230 8.48 6.81 1.34
N GLY A 231 9.56 6.40 2.00
CA GLY A 231 9.54 5.33 3.01
C GLY A 231 9.45 3.92 2.45
N LEU A 232 9.14 2.96 3.33
CA LEU A 232 9.10 1.52 3.03
C LEU A 232 7.76 1.00 2.51
N ALA A 233 6.65 1.70 2.78
CA ALA A 233 5.30 1.20 2.51
C ALA A 233 5.09 0.77 1.05
N ASP A 234 5.68 1.50 0.10
CA ASP A 234 5.54 1.27 -1.34
C ASP A 234 6.24 -0.01 -1.84
N PHE A 235 7.11 -0.62 -1.02
CA PHE A 235 7.80 -1.87 -1.36
C PHE A 235 7.09 -3.11 -0.83
N PHE A 236 6.06 -2.93 0.00
CA PHE A 236 5.40 -4.01 0.71
C PHE A 236 3.94 -4.20 0.30
N THR A 237 3.49 -5.45 0.41
CA THR A 237 2.09 -5.83 0.29
C THR A 237 1.76 -6.94 1.29
N VAL A 238 0.49 -7.11 1.59
CA VAL A 238 -0.04 -8.34 2.20
C VAL A 238 -0.79 -9.20 1.17
N TRP A 239 -1.01 -8.63 -0.02
CA TRP A 239 -1.76 -9.17 -1.13
C TRP A 239 -0.82 -9.48 -2.30
N SER A 240 -0.34 -10.71 -2.37
CA SER A 240 0.25 -11.20 -3.61
C SER A 240 -0.22 -12.63 -3.84
N THR A 241 -0.66 -12.90 -5.05
CA THR A 241 -1.09 -14.23 -5.46
C THR A 241 -0.70 -14.44 -6.90
N ARG A 242 -0.05 -15.57 -7.18
CA ARG A 242 0.02 -16.03 -8.55
C ARG A 242 -1.37 -16.55 -8.95
N ALA A 243 -1.97 -15.93 -9.97
CA ALA A 243 -3.29 -16.32 -10.47
C ALA A 243 -3.34 -17.82 -10.82
N ALA A 244 -4.49 -18.44 -10.59
CA ALA A 244 -4.79 -19.77 -11.12
C ALA A 244 -4.64 -19.76 -12.65
N PRO A 245 -4.24 -20.88 -13.29
CA PRO A 245 -4.13 -20.93 -14.75
C PRO A 245 -5.44 -20.50 -15.43
N PRO A 246 -5.39 -19.96 -16.67
CA PRO A 246 -6.56 -19.43 -17.37
C PRO A 246 -7.73 -20.42 -17.42
N ALA A 247 -8.96 -19.91 -17.43
CA ALA A 247 -10.16 -20.73 -17.58
C ALA A 247 -10.11 -21.54 -18.88
N GLY A 248 -10.08 -22.87 -18.78
CA GLY A 248 -9.96 -23.79 -19.92
C GLY A 248 -8.56 -24.42 -20.08
N ALA A 249 -7.53 -23.89 -19.42
CA ALA A 249 -6.26 -24.58 -19.27
C ALA A 249 -6.41 -25.65 -18.19
N THR A 250 -6.05 -26.90 -18.51
CA THR A 250 -5.77 -27.92 -17.50
C THR A 250 -4.85 -27.33 -16.44
N THR A 251 -5.09 -27.65 -15.17
CA THR A 251 -4.21 -27.37 -14.03
C THR A 251 -2.74 -27.37 -14.46
N ARG A 252 -1.96 -26.35 -14.08
CA ARG A 252 -0.53 -26.26 -14.41
C ARG A 252 0.14 -27.60 -14.16
N ILE A 253 0.96 -28.02 -15.11
CA ILE A 253 1.58 -29.34 -15.09
C ILE A 253 2.81 -29.26 -14.19
N ASN A 254 2.84 -30.10 -13.15
CA ASN A 254 3.98 -30.18 -12.27
C ASN A 254 5.11 -30.94 -12.95
N VAL A 255 6.20 -30.24 -13.25
CA VAL A 255 7.40 -30.79 -13.91
C VAL A 255 8.04 -31.92 -13.11
N ASN A 256 7.91 -31.87 -11.78
CA ASN A 256 8.47 -32.86 -10.86
C ASN A 256 7.55 -34.07 -10.64
N ASP A 257 6.27 -34.00 -11.03
CA ASP A 257 5.32 -35.09 -10.86
C ASP A 257 5.47 -36.10 -12.00
N GLN A 258 5.97 -37.29 -11.65
CA GLN A 258 6.16 -38.37 -12.61
C GLN A 258 4.85 -38.84 -13.26
N SER A 259 3.73 -38.75 -12.54
CA SER A 259 2.42 -39.14 -13.06
C SER A 259 1.92 -38.20 -14.17
N GLN A 260 2.37 -36.94 -14.16
CA GLN A 260 1.99 -35.93 -15.14
C GLN A 260 2.93 -35.86 -16.36
N ARG A 261 4.01 -36.66 -16.40
CA ARG A 261 4.98 -36.69 -17.52
C ARG A 261 4.36 -36.91 -18.91
N PRO A 262 3.33 -37.76 -19.08
CA PRO A 262 2.66 -37.91 -20.37
C PRO A 262 1.92 -36.63 -20.80
N GLN A 263 1.26 -35.95 -19.86
CA GLN A 263 0.57 -34.68 -20.10
C GLN A 263 1.58 -33.57 -20.40
N LEU A 264 2.67 -33.48 -19.62
CA LEU A 264 3.76 -32.53 -19.82
C LEU A 264 4.33 -32.63 -21.24
N ARG A 265 4.65 -33.84 -21.68
CA ARG A 265 5.17 -34.08 -23.03
C ARG A 265 4.16 -33.71 -24.12
N THR A 266 2.86 -33.92 -23.88
CA THR A 266 1.81 -33.52 -24.84
C THR A 266 1.77 -32.00 -24.98
N MET A 267 1.69 -31.29 -23.85
CA MET A 267 1.72 -29.81 -23.83
C MET A 267 2.98 -29.25 -24.49
N LEU A 268 4.17 -29.79 -24.18
CA LEU A 268 5.43 -29.35 -24.79
C LEU A 268 5.45 -29.56 -26.31
N ARG A 269 4.85 -30.64 -26.82
CA ARG A 269 4.76 -30.91 -28.26
C ARG A 269 3.76 -29.98 -28.96
N GLU A 270 2.69 -29.60 -28.27
CA GLU A 270 1.71 -28.63 -28.77
C GLU A 270 2.28 -27.22 -28.83
N ALA A 271 2.99 -26.80 -27.78
CA ALA A 271 3.58 -25.46 -27.68
C ALA A 271 4.84 -25.28 -28.55
N LEU A 272 5.75 -26.26 -28.57
CA LEU A 272 7.07 -26.13 -29.21
C LEU A 272 7.21 -26.93 -30.52
N GLY A 273 6.17 -27.69 -30.89
CA GLY A 273 6.22 -28.65 -31.98
C GLY A 273 6.80 -30.02 -31.56
N ALA A 274 6.44 -31.07 -32.30
CA ALA A 274 6.67 -32.46 -31.87
C ALA A 274 8.14 -32.78 -31.57
N SER A 275 9.07 -32.47 -32.48
CA SER A 275 10.48 -32.79 -32.31
C SER A 275 11.11 -32.06 -31.12
N ARG A 276 10.84 -30.75 -30.99
CA ARG A 276 11.41 -29.93 -29.94
C ARG A 276 10.78 -30.23 -28.58
N GLY A 277 9.47 -30.44 -28.53
CA GLY A 277 8.76 -30.86 -27.33
C GLY A 277 9.26 -32.20 -26.79
N ASP A 278 9.52 -33.19 -27.65
CA ASP A 278 10.11 -34.47 -27.24
C ASP A 278 11.56 -34.29 -26.72
N GLN A 279 12.37 -33.44 -27.36
CA GLN A 279 13.71 -33.12 -26.87
C GLN A 279 13.65 -32.49 -25.46
N VAL A 280 12.83 -31.46 -25.27
CA VAL A 280 12.67 -30.77 -23.98
C VAL A 280 12.20 -31.74 -22.90
N ALA A 281 11.17 -32.57 -23.20
CA ALA A 281 10.64 -33.55 -22.25
C ALA A 281 11.69 -34.58 -21.80
N ASN A 282 12.56 -35.02 -22.72
CA ASN A 282 13.63 -35.98 -22.43
C ASN A 282 14.78 -35.34 -21.64
N SER A 283 15.07 -34.05 -21.87
CA SER A 283 16.16 -33.31 -21.20
C SER A 283 15.89 -32.94 -19.74
N ILE A 284 14.64 -33.06 -19.26
CA ILE A 284 14.31 -32.75 -17.85
C ILE A 284 15.10 -33.65 -16.89
N GLY A 285 15.31 -34.91 -17.29
CA GLY A 285 16.11 -35.89 -16.56
C GLY A 285 15.57 -36.28 -15.17
N PRO A 286 16.32 -37.11 -14.43
CA PRO A 286 16.05 -37.40 -13.03
C PRO A 286 16.57 -36.26 -12.13
N GLY A 287 15.74 -35.78 -11.22
CA GLY A 287 16.10 -34.73 -10.26
C GLY A 287 15.06 -33.62 -10.20
N ALA A 288 14.84 -33.09 -9.00
CA ALA A 288 13.89 -32.00 -8.81
C ALA A 288 14.35 -30.76 -9.60
N VAL A 289 13.38 -30.11 -10.24
CA VAL A 289 13.50 -28.80 -10.86
C VAL A 289 12.82 -27.82 -9.91
N ILE A 290 13.55 -26.81 -9.43
CA ILE A 290 13.08 -25.98 -8.32
C ILE A 290 12.15 -24.87 -8.83
N ASP A 291 12.45 -24.31 -10.01
CA ASP A 291 11.74 -23.19 -10.60
C ASP A 291 11.84 -23.19 -12.14
N ILE A 292 11.19 -22.21 -12.77
CA ILE A 292 11.12 -22.06 -14.23
C ILE A 292 12.46 -21.71 -14.87
N PHE A 293 13.37 -21.04 -14.16
CA PHE A 293 14.67 -20.66 -14.68
C PHE A 293 15.64 -21.86 -14.62
N ALA A 294 15.62 -22.61 -13.52
CA ALA A 294 16.32 -23.90 -13.41
C ALA A 294 15.82 -24.88 -14.48
N PHE A 295 14.52 -24.87 -14.78
CA PHE A 295 13.95 -25.63 -15.89
C PHE A 295 14.51 -25.17 -17.23
N ALA A 296 14.37 -23.88 -17.55
CA ALA A 296 14.78 -23.28 -18.82
C ALA A 296 16.27 -23.51 -19.09
N GLN A 297 17.12 -23.34 -18.08
CA GLN A 297 18.54 -23.63 -18.17
C GLN A 297 18.80 -25.11 -18.46
N ARG A 298 18.15 -26.01 -17.72
CA ARG A 298 18.35 -27.47 -17.85
C ARG A 298 17.96 -28.00 -19.22
N VAL A 299 16.87 -27.49 -19.79
CA VAL A 299 16.39 -27.91 -21.12
C VAL A 299 16.91 -27.04 -22.26
N THR A 300 17.74 -26.03 -21.94
CA THR A 300 18.28 -25.06 -22.90
C THR A 300 17.15 -24.41 -23.72
N LEU A 301 16.18 -23.84 -23.01
CA LEU A 301 15.03 -23.16 -23.59
C LEU A 301 15.47 -21.81 -24.17
N THR A 302 14.99 -21.49 -25.37
CA THR A 302 15.26 -20.18 -25.99
C THR A 302 14.30 -19.11 -25.47
N THR A 303 14.65 -17.84 -25.67
CA THR A 303 13.83 -16.70 -25.24
C THR A 303 12.45 -16.68 -25.90
N ASP A 304 12.35 -17.14 -27.16
CA ASP A 304 11.07 -17.19 -27.89
C ASP A 304 10.18 -18.38 -27.46
N GLU A 305 10.80 -19.45 -26.94
CA GLU A 305 10.08 -20.64 -26.46
C GLU A 305 9.56 -20.47 -25.03
N PHE A 306 10.23 -19.65 -24.21
CA PHE A 306 9.88 -19.40 -22.81
C PHE A 306 8.41 -18.95 -22.60
N PRO A 307 7.91 -17.88 -23.27
CA PRO A 307 6.54 -17.41 -23.06
C PRO A 307 5.48 -18.42 -23.52
N LEU A 308 5.83 -19.37 -24.39
CA LEU A 308 4.89 -20.37 -24.89
C LEU A 308 4.54 -21.43 -23.83
N ILE A 309 5.36 -21.59 -22.79
CA ILE A 309 5.19 -22.67 -21.80
C ILE A 309 5.17 -22.19 -20.35
N GLU A 310 5.67 -20.98 -20.04
CA GLU A 310 5.87 -20.50 -18.66
C GLU A 310 4.60 -20.55 -17.80
N ASP A 311 3.45 -20.23 -18.40
CA ASP A 311 2.16 -20.19 -17.72
C ASP A 311 1.54 -21.58 -17.50
N SER A 312 2.04 -22.58 -18.23
CA SER A 312 1.53 -23.96 -18.19
C SER A 312 2.25 -24.84 -17.16
N LEU A 313 3.35 -24.38 -16.57
CA LEU A 313 4.22 -25.18 -15.71
C LEU A 313 4.13 -24.77 -14.22
N THR A 314 4.25 -25.76 -13.34
CA THR A 314 4.52 -25.56 -11.90
C THR A 314 5.65 -26.49 -11.43
N PHE A 315 6.29 -26.13 -10.32
CA PHE A 315 7.43 -26.85 -9.76
C PHE A 315 7.17 -27.36 -8.34
N GLN A 316 6.06 -26.93 -7.73
CA GLN A 316 5.66 -27.32 -6.39
C GLN A 316 4.43 -28.24 -6.44
N GLN A 317 4.26 -29.06 -5.41
CA GLN A 317 3.07 -29.90 -5.26
C GLN A 317 1.87 -29.07 -4.75
N GLY A 318 0.68 -29.38 -5.24
CA GLY A 318 -0.58 -28.74 -4.84
C GLY A 318 -1.16 -27.79 -5.89
N THR A 319 -2.42 -27.42 -5.70
CA THR A 319 -3.19 -26.52 -6.58
C THR A 319 -3.53 -25.18 -5.92
N ALA A 320 -3.05 -24.94 -4.70
CA ALA A 320 -3.31 -23.72 -3.96
C ALA A 320 -2.61 -22.52 -4.63
N PRO A 321 -3.24 -21.32 -4.62
CA PRO A 321 -2.59 -20.09 -5.05
C PRO A 321 -1.29 -19.87 -4.26
N GLN A 322 -0.20 -19.57 -4.97
CA GLN A 322 1.07 -19.26 -4.33
C GLN A 322 1.10 -17.79 -3.94
N ARG A 323 1.29 -17.54 -2.64
CA ARG A 323 1.58 -16.20 -2.10
C ARG A 323 3.09 -15.95 -2.15
N GLY A 324 3.48 -14.69 -2.28
CA GLY A 324 4.89 -14.31 -2.15
C GLY A 324 5.75 -14.39 -3.41
N LEU A 325 5.21 -14.91 -4.52
CA LEU A 325 5.90 -14.80 -5.80
C LEU A 325 5.85 -13.35 -6.30
N ILE A 326 6.96 -12.92 -6.90
CA ILE A 326 7.14 -11.55 -7.36
C ILE A 326 7.12 -11.51 -8.89
N ASN A 327 6.30 -10.62 -9.43
CA ASN A 327 6.24 -10.35 -10.86
C ASN A 327 7.45 -9.52 -11.28
N ILE A 328 8.47 -10.19 -11.81
CA ILE A 328 9.71 -9.56 -12.27
C ILE A 328 9.55 -8.66 -13.50
N ASN A 329 8.38 -8.59 -14.12
CA ASN A 329 8.11 -7.68 -15.23
C ASN A 329 7.65 -6.30 -14.75
N THR A 330 7.13 -6.22 -13.53
CA THR A 330 6.56 -4.98 -12.95
C THR A 330 7.26 -4.56 -11.66
N ALA A 331 8.03 -5.46 -11.01
CA ALA A 331 8.73 -5.19 -9.76
C ALA A 331 9.64 -3.96 -9.85
N PRO A 332 9.62 -3.05 -8.86
CA PRO A 332 10.53 -1.92 -8.84
C PRO A 332 11.98 -2.36 -8.68
N ARG A 333 12.92 -1.48 -9.03
CA ARG A 333 14.35 -1.77 -9.01
C ARG A 333 14.80 -2.22 -7.63
N GLU A 334 14.33 -1.56 -6.58
CA GLU A 334 14.67 -1.82 -5.18
C GLU A 334 14.24 -3.23 -4.74
N VAL A 335 13.04 -3.67 -5.14
CA VAL A 335 12.57 -5.04 -4.83
C VAL A 335 13.43 -6.07 -5.56
N LEU A 336 13.78 -5.84 -6.83
CA LEU A 336 14.66 -6.75 -7.57
C LEU A 336 16.06 -6.83 -6.96
N LEU A 337 16.61 -5.71 -6.52
CA LEU A 337 17.90 -5.65 -5.85
C LEU A 337 17.88 -6.39 -4.53
N ALA A 338 16.83 -6.20 -3.73
CA ALA A 338 16.67 -6.90 -2.47
C ALA A 338 16.61 -8.42 -2.67
N LEU A 339 15.85 -8.87 -3.67
CA LEU A 339 15.81 -10.28 -4.05
C LEU A 339 17.17 -10.80 -4.50
N ALA A 340 17.86 -10.07 -5.38
CA ALA A 340 19.15 -10.47 -5.91
C ALA A 340 20.22 -10.59 -4.81
N ALA A 341 20.26 -9.64 -3.88
CA ALA A 341 21.20 -9.64 -2.76
C ALA A 341 21.02 -10.86 -1.84
N ALA A 342 19.78 -11.33 -1.67
CA ALA A 342 19.48 -12.51 -0.86
C ALA A 342 19.71 -13.85 -1.58
N MET A 343 20.04 -13.85 -2.88
CA MET A 343 20.26 -15.10 -3.63
C MET A 343 21.61 -15.74 -3.28
N PRO A 344 21.71 -17.09 -3.27
CA PRO A 344 22.99 -17.79 -3.09
C PRO A 344 24.04 -17.44 -4.15
N SER A 345 23.60 -16.97 -5.32
CA SER A 345 24.44 -16.42 -6.38
C SER A 345 23.82 -15.10 -6.83
N PRO A 346 24.22 -13.98 -6.21
CA PRO A 346 23.58 -12.68 -6.44
C PRO A 346 23.69 -12.24 -7.90
N MET A 347 22.61 -11.71 -8.44
CA MET A 347 22.64 -10.98 -9.70
C MET A 347 23.36 -9.64 -9.49
N SER A 348 24.12 -9.19 -10.48
CA SER A 348 24.75 -7.87 -10.41
C SER A 348 23.71 -6.77 -10.64
N GLU A 349 24.00 -5.55 -10.18
CA GLU A 349 23.16 -4.38 -10.48
C GLU A 349 23.00 -4.19 -12.00
N SER A 350 24.04 -4.45 -12.78
CA SER A 350 23.96 -4.38 -14.24
C SER A 350 23.01 -5.40 -14.85
N ASP A 351 22.86 -6.58 -14.23
CA ASP A 351 21.89 -7.58 -14.71
C ASP A 351 20.46 -7.12 -14.44
N ILE A 352 20.24 -6.47 -13.29
CA ILE A 352 18.93 -5.88 -12.92
C ILE A 352 18.58 -4.72 -13.84
N ASP A 353 19.54 -3.82 -14.10
CA ASP A 353 19.33 -2.69 -15.00
C ASP A 353 19.06 -3.18 -16.43
N ALA A 354 19.74 -4.24 -16.88
CA ALA A 354 19.46 -4.88 -18.16
C ALA A 354 18.06 -5.54 -18.20
N LEU A 355 17.62 -6.16 -17.10
CA LEU A 355 16.27 -6.71 -16.97
C LEU A 355 15.22 -5.60 -17.06
N ILE A 356 15.43 -4.48 -16.38
CA ILE A 356 14.50 -3.34 -16.39
C ILE A 356 14.47 -2.70 -17.79
N ALA A 357 15.63 -2.49 -18.42
CA ALA A 357 15.71 -1.92 -19.76
C ALA A 357 14.99 -2.77 -20.82
N ARG A 358 14.98 -4.10 -20.64
CA ARG A 358 14.26 -5.05 -21.50
C ARG A 358 12.74 -4.97 -21.36
N ARG A 359 12.19 -4.41 -20.28
CA ARG A 359 10.73 -4.22 -20.12
C ARG A 359 10.20 -3.08 -20.99
N SER A 360 11.07 -2.13 -21.32
CA SER A 360 10.71 -0.86 -21.97
C SER A 360 10.71 -0.93 -23.51
N GLY A 361 10.95 -2.10 -24.09
CA GLY A 361 10.99 -2.33 -25.53
C GLY A 361 10.44 -3.70 -25.88
#